data_AF-A0A1U7GG10-F1
#
_entry.id   AF-A0A1U7GG10-F1
#
_cell.length_a   1.000
_cell.length_b   1.000
_cell.length_c   1.000
_cell.angle_alpha   90.00
_cell.angle_beta   90.00
_cell.angle_gamma   90.00
#
_symmetry.space_group_name_H-M   'P 1'
#
loop_
_entity.id
_entity.type
_entity.pdbx_description
1 polymer ?
#
loop_
_entity_poly.entity_id
_entity_poly.type
_entity_poly.pdbx_seq_one_letter_code
_entity_poly.pdbx_strand_id
1 'polypeptide(L)'
;MILSDREIATALERGQVRITPSPGDLSADAWSSTALDLRLDARLQVWRPPGPTAPRLVVDPCDVDFSATELASSHAAEEDCTDGFEVEPGMFLLGWTVEKLQLPHAARIAARVEGKSSLARIGLGVHVTAPTIHAGFGFRPEDPDFVGNPIQLEIWNAGPLTVRLVRGLRICQVIFEEVSGVPSRGYQGVFSIQGPDVPPPDSR
;
A
#
# COMPACT_ATOMS: atom_id res chain seq x y z
N MET A 1 -10.63 5.51 -17.14
CA MET A 1 -11.55 4.36 -17.34
C MET A 1 -11.01 3.21 -16.51
N ILE A 2 -11.86 2.39 -15.87
CA ILE A 2 -11.39 1.23 -15.07
C ILE A 2 -11.10 0.07 -16.02
N LEU A 3 -9.97 -0.61 -15.83
CA LEU A 3 -9.60 -1.81 -16.59
C LEU A 3 -10.36 -3.03 -16.04
N SER A 4 -10.96 -3.81 -16.92
CA SER A 4 -11.47 -5.15 -16.62
C SER A 4 -10.33 -6.15 -16.39
N ASP A 5 -10.64 -7.31 -15.81
CA ASP A 5 -9.73 -8.46 -15.69
C ASP A 5 -8.93 -8.76 -16.96
N ARG A 6 -9.59 -8.76 -18.12
CA ARG A 6 -8.95 -9.00 -19.44
C ARG A 6 -8.00 -7.88 -19.83
N GLU A 7 -8.35 -6.64 -19.54
CA GLU A 7 -7.52 -5.47 -19.84
C GLU A 7 -6.33 -5.39 -18.87
N ILE A 8 -6.52 -5.78 -17.61
CA ILE A 8 -5.43 -5.93 -16.63
C ILE A 8 -4.45 -7.01 -17.11
N ALA A 9 -4.95 -8.18 -17.52
CA ALA A 9 -4.12 -9.26 -18.06
C ALA A 9 -3.33 -8.79 -19.31
N THR A 10 -4.00 -8.10 -20.24
CA THR A 10 -3.35 -7.53 -21.42
C THR A 10 -2.29 -6.49 -21.06
N ALA A 11 -2.56 -5.64 -20.06
CA ALA A 11 -1.60 -4.64 -19.58
C ALA A 11 -0.37 -5.27 -18.94
N LEU A 12 -0.53 -6.38 -18.21
CA LEU A 12 0.57 -7.18 -17.65
C LEU A 12 1.42 -7.81 -18.76
N GLU A 13 0.79 -8.45 -19.75
CA GLU A 13 1.48 -9.06 -20.90
C GLU A 13 2.30 -8.04 -21.70
N ARG A 14 1.79 -6.80 -21.82
CA ARG A 14 2.46 -5.70 -22.52
C ARG A 14 3.47 -4.95 -21.65
N GLY A 15 3.63 -5.32 -20.38
CA GLY A 15 4.48 -4.62 -19.42
C GLY A 15 4.05 -3.18 -19.13
N GLN A 16 2.80 -2.83 -19.44
CA GLN A 16 2.16 -1.54 -19.12
C GLN A 16 1.80 -1.45 -17.62
N VAL A 17 1.61 -2.61 -16.99
CA VAL A 17 1.58 -2.82 -15.54
C VAL A 17 2.59 -3.92 -15.26
N ARG A 18 3.39 -3.79 -14.20
CA ARG A 18 4.29 -4.86 -13.76
C ARG A 18 4.07 -5.14 -12.28
N ILE A 19 3.90 -6.42 -11.93
CA ILE A 19 3.67 -6.86 -10.56
C ILE A 19 4.66 -7.98 -10.24
N THR A 20 5.37 -7.86 -9.12
CA THR A 20 6.31 -8.87 -8.63
C THR A 20 5.93 -9.32 -7.22
N PRO A 21 5.72 -10.61 -6.93
CA PRO A 21 5.73 -11.74 -7.87
C PRO A 21 4.62 -11.64 -8.92
N SER A 22 4.81 -12.29 -10.06
CA SER A 22 3.85 -12.24 -11.17
C SER A 22 2.49 -12.80 -10.73
N PRO A 23 1.37 -12.15 -11.09
CA PRO A 23 0.03 -12.66 -10.83
C PRO A 23 -0.27 -13.98 -11.51
N GLY A 24 0.52 -14.39 -12.51
CA GLY A 24 0.36 -15.68 -13.21
C GLY A 24 0.51 -16.89 -12.29
N ASP A 25 1.16 -16.72 -11.14
CA ASP A 25 1.29 -17.74 -10.08
C ASP A 25 0.19 -17.63 -9.01
N LEU A 26 -0.69 -16.62 -9.09
CA LEU A 26 -1.81 -16.48 -8.18
C LEU A 26 -2.97 -17.40 -8.59
N SER A 27 -3.70 -17.89 -7.60
CA SER A 27 -4.90 -18.68 -7.83
C SER A 27 -5.98 -17.86 -8.53
N ALA A 28 -6.84 -18.51 -9.32
CA ALA A 28 -7.86 -17.85 -10.14
C ALA A 28 -8.82 -16.93 -9.34
N ASP A 29 -8.98 -17.20 -8.04
CA ASP A 29 -9.81 -16.43 -7.11
C ASP A 29 -9.12 -15.16 -6.54
N ALA A 30 -7.87 -14.88 -6.93
CA ALA A 30 -7.24 -13.57 -6.70
C ALA A 30 -7.76 -12.49 -7.67
N TRP A 31 -8.43 -12.90 -8.74
CA TRP A 31 -8.96 -12.00 -9.75
C TRP A 31 -10.44 -11.70 -9.51
N SER A 32 -10.83 -10.46 -9.74
CA SER A 32 -12.22 -10.03 -9.88
C SER A 32 -12.41 -9.38 -11.25
N SER A 33 -13.65 -9.03 -11.61
CA SER A 33 -13.95 -8.45 -12.92
C SER A 33 -13.20 -7.16 -13.25
N THR A 34 -12.69 -6.42 -12.25
CA THR A 34 -12.04 -5.10 -12.43
C THR A 34 -10.88 -4.84 -11.45
N ALA A 35 -10.48 -5.84 -10.67
CA ALA A 35 -9.46 -5.68 -9.64
C ALA A 35 -8.66 -6.97 -9.42
N LEU A 36 -7.44 -6.81 -8.90
CA LEU A 36 -6.57 -7.90 -8.48
C LEU A 36 -6.35 -7.83 -6.97
N ASP A 37 -6.58 -8.93 -6.25
CA ASP A 37 -6.29 -9.02 -4.82
C ASP A 37 -4.78 -9.01 -4.56
N LEU A 38 -4.36 -8.27 -3.53
CA LEU A 38 -2.98 -8.21 -3.04
C LEU A 38 -2.89 -8.76 -1.61
N ARG A 39 -1.73 -9.32 -1.27
CA ARG A 39 -1.47 -10.03 -0.02
C ARG A 39 -0.71 -9.17 0.96
N LEU A 40 -0.98 -9.35 2.25
CA LEU A 40 -0.28 -8.71 3.35
C LEU A 40 1.14 -9.30 3.53
N ASP A 41 2.15 -8.45 3.56
CA ASP A 41 3.51 -8.81 3.98
C ASP A 41 3.56 -9.07 5.50
N ALA A 42 4.63 -9.70 5.99
CA ALA A 42 4.75 -10.01 7.41
C ALA A 42 4.99 -8.77 8.28
N ARG A 43 5.72 -7.78 7.75
CA ARG A 43 6.19 -6.64 8.52
C ARG A 43 5.09 -5.61 8.76
N LEU A 44 5.01 -5.11 9.99
CA LEU A 44 4.04 -4.11 10.43
C LEU A 44 4.75 -3.00 11.22
N GLN A 45 4.26 -1.76 11.10
CA GLN A 45 4.62 -0.65 11.98
C GLN A 45 3.40 -0.25 12.82
N VAL A 46 3.43 -0.64 14.09
CA VAL A 46 2.30 -0.49 15.01
C VAL A 46 2.42 0.78 15.82
N TRP A 47 1.51 1.74 15.60
CA TRP A 47 1.49 2.98 16.34
C TRP A 47 1.09 2.74 17.79
N ARG A 48 1.90 3.22 18.73
CA ARG A 48 1.60 3.12 20.16
C ARG A 48 1.10 4.49 20.63
N PRO A 49 -0.15 4.63 21.09
CA PRO A 49 -0.59 5.88 21.65
C PRO A 49 0.26 6.23 22.88
N PRO A 50 0.55 7.52 23.13
CA PRO A 50 1.21 7.93 24.36
C PRO A 50 0.44 7.39 25.57
N GLY A 51 1.17 6.90 26.57
CA GLY A 51 0.54 6.39 27.79
C GLY A 51 -0.30 7.46 28.51
N PRO A 52 -1.22 7.07 29.42
CA PRO A 52 -2.14 8.01 30.07
C PRO A 52 -1.47 9.16 30.83
N THR A 53 -0.21 8.96 31.23
CA THR A 53 0.61 9.90 31.98
C THR A 53 1.66 10.62 31.13
N ALA A 54 1.80 10.25 29.85
CA ALA A 54 2.74 10.88 28.94
C ALA A 54 2.29 12.32 28.62
N PRO A 55 3.22 13.27 28.41
CA PRO A 55 2.87 14.59 27.95
C PRO A 55 2.14 14.50 26.61
N ARG A 56 1.15 15.38 26.40
CA ARG A 56 0.41 15.43 25.15
C ARG A 56 1.37 15.75 24.00
N LEU A 57 1.51 14.81 23.07
CA LEU A 57 2.21 15.02 21.80
C LEU A 57 1.25 15.73 20.84
N VAL A 58 1.65 16.90 20.33
CA VAL A 58 0.92 17.63 19.30
C VAL A 58 1.79 17.63 18.05
N VAL A 59 1.24 17.08 16.97
CA VAL A 59 1.88 17.12 15.64
C VAL A 59 1.24 18.26 14.86
N ASP A 60 2.06 19.18 14.37
CA ASP A 60 1.65 20.26 13.47
C ASP A 60 2.09 19.92 12.03
N PRO A 61 1.17 19.55 11.12
CA PRO A 61 1.50 19.28 9.73
C PRO A 61 1.99 20.51 8.93
N CYS A 62 1.88 21.72 9.49
CA CYS A 62 2.41 22.94 8.90
C CYS A 62 3.86 23.25 9.34
N ASP A 63 4.40 22.48 10.29
CA ASP A 63 5.80 22.62 10.69
C ASP A 63 6.73 22.28 9.51
N VAL A 64 7.82 23.04 9.36
CA VAL A 64 8.81 22.82 8.30
C VAL A 64 9.55 21.50 8.49
N ASP A 65 9.68 21.05 9.74
CA ASP A 65 10.34 19.80 10.09
C ASP A 65 9.34 18.61 10.13
N PHE A 66 8.10 18.80 9.67
CA PHE A 66 7.11 17.73 9.65
C PHE A 66 7.51 16.61 8.68
N SER A 67 7.71 15.41 9.23
CA SER A 67 7.91 14.18 8.46
C SER A 67 7.06 13.04 9.02
N ALA A 68 6.04 12.61 8.26
CA ALA A 68 5.20 11.47 8.63
C ALA A 68 6.01 10.18 8.78
N THR A 69 7.06 10.00 7.96
CA THR A 69 7.93 8.83 8.03
C THR A 69 8.79 8.85 9.29
N GLU A 70 9.39 9.98 9.66
CA GLU A 70 10.17 10.08 10.90
C GLU A 70 9.29 9.91 12.14
N LEU A 71 8.06 10.45 12.12
CA LEU A 71 7.07 10.21 13.18
C LEU A 71 6.73 8.73 13.32
N ALA A 72 6.47 8.04 12.20
CA ALA A 72 6.23 6.59 12.21
C ALA A 72 7.44 5.83 12.79
N SER A 73 8.65 6.13 12.31
CA SER A 73 9.87 5.46 12.81
C SER A 73 10.16 5.70 14.29
N SER A 74 9.72 6.82 14.86
CA SER A 74 9.96 7.16 16.26
C SER A 74 8.83 6.78 17.22
N HIS A 75 7.59 6.61 16.72
CA HIS A 75 6.40 6.38 17.55
C HIS A 75 5.67 5.06 17.22
N ALA A 76 6.08 4.34 16.19
CA ALA A 76 5.61 2.99 15.89
C ALA A 76 6.67 1.94 16.29
N ALA A 77 6.19 0.75 16.67
CA ALA A 77 7.03 -0.42 16.89
C ALA A 77 6.98 -1.33 15.65
N GLU A 78 8.12 -1.88 15.27
CA GLU A 78 8.20 -2.93 14.26
C GLU A 78 7.66 -4.24 14.87
N GLU A 79 6.70 -4.85 14.20
CA GLU A 79 6.06 -6.11 14.59
C GLU A 79 5.98 -7.04 13.35
N ASP A 80 5.73 -8.33 13.59
CA ASP A 80 5.65 -9.34 12.52
C ASP A 80 4.35 -10.16 12.66
N CYS A 81 3.63 -10.36 11.55
CA CYS A 81 2.38 -11.13 11.50
C CYS A 81 2.50 -12.47 10.77
N THR A 82 3.70 -13.06 10.65
CA THR A 82 3.93 -14.38 10.04
C THR A 82 3.06 -15.44 10.70
N ASP A 83 3.09 -15.51 12.04
CA ASP A 83 2.31 -16.46 12.83
C ASP A 83 1.00 -15.87 13.39
N GLY A 84 0.65 -14.66 12.95
CA GLY A 84 -0.54 -13.92 13.35
C GLY A 84 -0.25 -12.72 14.25
N PHE A 85 -0.94 -11.62 13.98
CA PHE A 85 -0.93 -10.40 14.79
C PHE A 85 -2.37 -9.97 15.10
N GLU A 86 -2.67 -9.70 16.36
CA GLU A 86 -4.01 -9.30 16.80
C GLU A 86 -4.18 -7.78 16.75
N VAL A 87 -5.14 -7.33 15.94
CA VAL A 87 -5.49 -5.92 15.79
C VAL A 87 -6.72 -5.64 16.61
N GLU A 88 -6.52 -5.01 17.78
CA GLU A 88 -7.61 -4.64 18.68
C GLU A 88 -8.49 -3.52 18.10
N PRO A 89 -9.75 -3.39 18.55
CA PRO A 89 -10.59 -2.23 18.22
C PRO A 89 -9.89 -0.89 18.50
N GLY A 90 -9.89 0.02 17.52
CA GLY A 90 -9.26 1.33 17.61
C GLY A 90 -7.75 1.36 17.31
N MET A 91 -7.15 0.21 17.05
CA MET A 91 -5.73 0.11 16.71
C MET A 91 -5.45 0.59 15.28
N PHE A 92 -4.35 1.32 15.12
CA PHE A 92 -3.84 1.83 13.84
C PHE A 92 -2.41 1.34 13.63
N LEU A 93 -2.12 0.83 12.43
CA LEU A 93 -0.81 0.33 12.06
C LEU A 93 -0.56 0.53 10.56
N LEU A 94 0.71 0.59 10.18
CA LEU A 94 1.12 0.53 8.78
C LEU A 94 1.51 -0.90 8.44
N GLY A 95 1.15 -1.34 7.25
CA GLY A 95 1.57 -2.61 6.67
C GLY A 95 1.98 -2.44 5.22
N TRP A 96 2.39 -3.51 4.57
CA TRP A 96 2.77 -3.49 3.16
C TRP A 96 2.17 -4.67 2.41
N THR A 97 2.00 -4.50 1.09
CA THR A 97 1.70 -5.64 0.22
C THR A 97 2.94 -6.49 -0.05
N VAL A 98 2.76 -7.79 -0.21
CA VAL A 98 3.79 -8.70 -0.74
C VAL A 98 4.13 -8.31 -2.18
N GLU A 99 3.10 -7.99 -2.96
CA GLU A 99 3.22 -7.60 -4.35
C GLU A 99 3.85 -6.21 -4.47
N LYS A 100 4.79 -6.10 -5.40
CA LYS A 100 5.50 -4.88 -5.77
C LYS A 100 5.03 -4.43 -7.13
N LEU A 101 4.62 -3.17 -7.24
CA LEU A 101 4.00 -2.61 -8.43
C LEU A 101 4.97 -1.67 -9.15
N GLN A 102 4.96 -1.73 -10.48
CA GLN A 102 5.53 -0.71 -11.36
C GLN A 102 4.48 -0.26 -12.37
N LEU A 103 4.31 1.06 -12.49
CA LEU A 103 3.43 1.70 -13.44
C LEU A 103 4.25 2.64 -14.33
N PRO A 104 4.76 2.19 -15.50
CA PRO A 104 5.42 3.08 -16.45
C PRO A 104 4.55 4.30 -16.78
N HIS A 105 5.05 5.52 -16.58
CA HIS A 105 4.26 6.75 -16.78
C HIS A 105 3.72 6.86 -18.23
N ALA A 106 4.49 6.39 -19.21
CA ALA A 106 4.11 6.36 -20.62
C ALA A 106 2.94 5.40 -20.92
N ALA A 107 2.67 4.42 -20.04
CA ALA A 107 1.53 3.52 -20.18
C ALA A 107 0.19 4.20 -19.89
N ARG A 108 0.19 5.39 -19.26
CA ARG A 108 -1.02 6.14 -18.90
C ARG A 108 -1.96 5.33 -18.00
N ILE A 109 -1.39 4.55 -17.08
CA ILE A 109 -2.15 3.78 -16.10
C ILE A 109 -1.80 4.29 -14.71
N ALA A 110 -2.83 4.64 -13.96
CA ALA A 110 -2.81 4.84 -12.51
C ALA A 110 -3.55 3.66 -11.85
N ALA A 111 -3.56 3.62 -10.53
CA ALA A 111 -4.36 2.63 -9.80
C ALA A 111 -4.93 3.20 -8.50
N ARG A 112 -5.83 2.45 -7.87
CA ARG A 112 -6.28 2.66 -6.49
C ARG A 112 -6.12 1.39 -5.69
N VAL A 113 -5.63 1.51 -4.46
CA VAL A 113 -5.72 0.46 -3.45
C VAL A 113 -7.03 0.60 -2.70
N GLU A 114 -7.80 -0.49 -2.65
CA GLU A 114 -9.13 -0.53 -2.02
C GLU A 114 -9.19 -1.68 -1.02
N GLY A 115 -10.00 -1.51 0.03
CA GLY A 115 -10.31 -2.60 0.94
C GLY A 115 -11.15 -3.69 0.26
N LYS A 116 -11.16 -4.89 0.86
CA LYS A 116 -12.09 -5.95 0.47
C LYS A 116 -13.41 -5.79 1.22
N SER A 117 -14.54 -5.98 0.53
CA SER A 117 -15.86 -5.84 1.16
C SER A 117 -16.05 -6.75 2.37
N SER A 118 -15.48 -7.97 2.35
CA SER A 118 -15.52 -8.89 3.49
C SER A 118 -14.85 -8.32 4.75
N LEU A 119 -13.72 -7.62 4.59
CA LEU A 119 -12.94 -7.04 5.68
C LEU A 119 -13.55 -5.72 6.16
N ALA A 120 -14.04 -4.90 5.21
CA ALA A 120 -14.75 -3.67 5.54
C ALA A 120 -16.01 -3.94 6.39
N ARG A 121 -16.73 -5.05 6.13
CA ARG A 121 -17.92 -5.45 6.90
C ARG A 121 -17.64 -5.82 8.35
N ILE A 122 -16.39 -6.10 8.71
CA ILE A 122 -15.96 -6.30 10.11
C ILE A 122 -15.23 -5.09 10.69
N GLY A 123 -15.18 -3.97 9.95
CA GLY A 123 -14.57 -2.71 10.39
C GLY A 123 -13.09 -2.57 10.07
N LEU A 124 -12.48 -3.46 9.29
CA LEU A 124 -11.07 -3.34 8.93
C LEU A 124 -10.89 -2.45 7.70
N GLY A 125 -10.16 -1.34 7.86
CA GLY A 125 -9.70 -0.44 6.79
C GLY A 125 -8.26 -0.74 6.38
N VAL A 126 -7.88 -0.34 5.16
CA VAL A 126 -6.53 -0.57 4.59
C VAL A 126 -5.88 0.69 3.99
N HIS A 127 -6.60 1.81 4.00
CA HIS A 127 -6.07 3.13 3.67
C HIS A 127 -6.86 4.19 4.44
N VAL A 128 -6.26 5.36 4.68
CA VAL A 128 -6.94 6.51 5.28
C VAL A 128 -6.94 7.64 4.27
N THR A 129 -7.99 7.70 3.44
CA THR A 129 -8.25 8.75 2.43
C THR A 129 -7.24 8.91 1.28
N ALA A 130 -6.14 8.14 1.27
CA ALA A 130 -5.11 8.19 0.23
C ALA A 130 -5.00 6.89 -0.61
N PRO A 131 -6.08 6.43 -1.30
CA PRO A 131 -6.03 5.17 -2.04
C PRO A 131 -5.26 5.28 -3.37
N THR A 132 -4.96 6.49 -3.84
CA THR A 132 -4.45 6.71 -5.21
C THR A 132 -2.99 6.31 -5.36
N ILE A 133 -2.73 5.45 -6.35
CA ILE A 133 -1.42 5.08 -6.85
C ILE A 133 -1.21 5.79 -8.19
N HIS A 134 -0.28 6.73 -8.22
CA HIS A 134 -0.06 7.55 -9.41
C HIS A 134 0.67 6.80 -10.53
N ALA A 135 0.38 7.18 -11.78
CA ALA A 135 1.18 6.77 -12.93
C ALA A 135 2.66 7.16 -12.71
N GLY A 136 3.58 6.22 -12.93
CA GLY A 136 5.00 6.35 -12.57
C GLY A 136 5.37 5.63 -11.27
N PHE A 137 4.41 5.22 -10.44
CA PHE A 137 4.69 4.54 -9.17
C PHE A 137 5.55 3.29 -9.38
N GLY A 138 6.65 3.20 -8.63
CA GLY A 138 7.55 2.04 -8.66
C GLY A 138 8.21 1.74 -10.01
N PHE A 139 8.20 2.68 -10.96
CA PHE A 139 8.88 2.49 -12.24
C PHE A 139 10.23 3.21 -12.25
N ARG A 140 11.31 2.44 -12.43
CA ARG A 140 12.70 2.94 -12.56
C ARG A 140 13.27 2.54 -13.91
N PRO A 141 13.24 3.41 -14.94
CA PRO A 141 13.74 3.06 -16.26
C PRO A 141 15.26 2.84 -16.29
N GLU A 142 16.00 3.46 -15.37
CA GLU A 142 17.45 3.36 -15.24
C GLU A 142 17.95 2.08 -14.55
N ASP A 143 17.05 1.34 -13.88
CA ASP A 143 17.37 0.12 -13.13
C ASP A 143 16.46 -1.03 -13.60
N PRO A 144 16.90 -1.86 -14.57
CA PRO A 144 16.09 -2.94 -15.11
C PRO A 144 15.87 -4.09 -14.11
N ASP A 145 16.69 -4.19 -13.07
CA ASP A 145 16.58 -5.21 -12.03
C ASP A 145 15.64 -4.76 -10.89
N PHE A 146 15.21 -3.50 -10.90
CA PHE A 146 14.22 -3.01 -9.95
C PHE A 146 12.87 -3.69 -10.14
N VAL A 147 12.40 -4.35 -9.08
CA VAL A 147 11.18 -5.16 -9.11
C VAL A 147 9.91 -4.38 -8.79
N GLY A 148 10.03 -3.11 -8.39
CA GLY A 148 8.91 -2.23 -8.02
C GLY A 148 8.81 -1.98 -6.52
N ASN A 149 7.81 -1.20 -6.13
CA ASN A 149 7.54 -0.90 -4.72
C ASN A 149 6.32 -1.67 -4.21
N PRO A 150 6.34 -2.19 -2.98
CA PRO A 150 5.12 -2.58 -2.30
C PRO A 150 4.19 -1.37 -2.09
N ILE A 151 2.92 -1.63 -1.87
CA ILE A 151 1.94 -0.63 -1.46
C ILE A 151 1.94 -0.58 0.07
N GLN A 152 2.25 0.57 0.65
CA GLN A 152 2.02 0.80 2.08
C GLN A 152 0.52 0.93 2.33
N LEU A 153 0.04 0.32 3.41
CA LEU A 153 -1.35 0.25 3.80
C LEU A 153 -1.51 0.94 5.15
N GLU A 154 -2.47 1.85 5.28
CA GLU A 154 -2.90 2.38 6.57
C GLU A 154 -4.01 1.49 7.14
N ILE A 155 -3.63 0.49 7.93
CA ILE A 155 -4.54 -0.50 8.47
C ILE A 155 -5.12 -0.01 9.79
N TRP A 156 -6.44 -0.07 9.88
CA TRP A 156 -7.23 0.44 11.01
C TRP A 156 -8.26 -0.63 11.35
N ASN A 157 -8.54 -0.86 12.64
CA ASN A 157 -9.74 -1.59 13.09
C ASN A 157 -10.82 -0.68 13.72
N ALA A 158 -11.92 -0.43 12.98
CA ALA A 158 -13.12 0.31 13.41
C ALA A 158 -14.17 -0.61 14.03
N GLY A 159 -13.96 -1.91 13.89
CA GLY A 159 -14.88 -2.93 14.33
C GLY A 159 -14.86 -3.11 15.84
N PRO A 160 -15.86 -3.79 16.40
CA PRO A 160 -15.92 -4.08 17.83
C PRO A 160 -15.13 -5.35 18.23
N LEU A 161 -14.55 -6.07 17.27
CA LEU A 161 -13.87 -7.35 17.48
C LEU A 161 -12.38 -7.24 17.15
N THR A 162 -11.56 -7.98 17.88
CA THR A 162 -10.14 -8.17 17.53
C THR A 162 -10.03 -8.95 16.22
N VAL A 163 -9.22 -8.44 15.29
CA VAL A 163 -8.98 -9.07 13.98
C VAL A 163 -7.57 -9.61 13.94
N ARG A 164 -7.42 -10.89 13.62
CA ARG A 164 -6.10 -11.52 13.45
C ARG A 164 -5.62 -11.37 12.01
N LEU A 165 -4.54 -10.60 11.82
CA LEU A 165 -3.82 -10.50 10.55
C LEU A 165 -2.76 -11.59 10.47
N VAL A 166 -2.61 -12.22 9.31
CA VAL A 166 -1.58 -13.23 9.06
C VAL A 166 -0.93 -12.92 7.72
N ARG A 167 0.39 -13.11 7.62
CA ARG A 167 1.12 -12.98 6.35
C ARG A 167 0.41 -13.77 5.24
N GLY A 168 0.29 -13.17 4.05
CA GLY A 168 -0.36 -13.79 2.90
C GLY A 168 -1.87 -13.61 2.85
N LEU A 169 -2.50 -13.05 3.89
CA LEU A 169 -3.89 -12.62 3.84
C LEU A 169 -4.13 -11.71 2.64
N ARG A 170 -5.13 -12.02 1.79
CA ARG A 170 -5.59 -11.08 0.76
C ARG A 170 -6.26 -9.91 1.45
N ILE A 171 -5.51 -8.85 1.68
CA ILE A 171 -5.87 -7.74 2.57
C ILE A 171 -6.56 -6.61 1.81
N CYS A 172 -6.14 -6.36 0.57
CA CYS A 172 -6.66 -5.29 -0.28
C CYS A 172 -6.78 -5.78 -1.72
N GLN A 173 -7.31 -4.93 -2.58
CA GLN A 173 -7.38 -5.13 -4.01
C GLN A 173 -6.89 -3.87 -4.72
N VAL A 174 -6.29 -4.04 -5.89
CA VAL A 174 -5.86 -2.94 -6.75
C VAL A 174 -6.76 -2.83 -7.97
N ILE A 175 -7.25 -1.61 -8.22
CA ILE A 175 -8.06 -1.26 -9.39
C ILE A 175 -7.21 -0.38 -10.29
N PHE A 176 -7.08 -0.75 -11.58
CA PHE A 176 -6.29 0.01 -12.54
C PHE A 176 -7.17 0.96 -13.35
N GLU A 177 -6.64 2.14 -13.64
CA GLU A 177 -7.36 3.20 -14.34
C GLU A 177 -6.53 3.87 -15.43
N GLU A 178 -7.12 4.03 -16.62
CA GLU A 178 -6.54 4.83 -17.68
C GLU A 178 -6.56 6.32 -17.36
N VAL A 179 -5.41 6.96 -17.59
CA VAL A 179 -5.18 8.41 -17.53
C VAL A 179 -5.36 9.00 -18.92
N SER A 180 -6.00 10.17 -19.02
CA SER A 180 -6.36 10.81 -20.29
C SER A 180 -5.17 11.23 -21.16
N GLY A 181 -3.98 11.36 -20.60
CA GLY A 181 -2.75 11.68 -21.31
C GLY A 181 -1.52 11.17 -20.57
N VAL A 182 -0.35 11.28 -21.21
CA VAL A 182 0.93 10.98 -20.55
C VAL A 182 1.20 12.06 -19.51
N PRO A 183 1.35 11.73 -18.21
CA PRO A 183 1.70 12.70 -17.20
C PRO A 183 3.04 13.36 -17.53
N SER A 184 3.08 14.70 -17.54
CA SER A 184 4.32 15.46 -17.78
C SER A 184 5.28 15.44 -16.60
N ARG A 185 4.76 15.13 -15.41
CA ARG A 185 5.55 14.83 -14.21
C ARG A 185 5.40 13.34 -13.93
N GLY A 186 6.51 12.61 -13.86
CA GLY A 186 6.49 11.28 -13.26
C GLY A 186 6.11 11.37 -11.78
N TYR A 187 5.68 10.27 -11.16
CA TYR A 187 5.50 10.26 -9.71
C TYR A 187 6.85 10.38 -9.02
N GLN A 188 7.20 11.61 -8.63
CA GLN A 188 8.40 11.97 -7.85
C GLN A 188 8.02 12.35 -6.41
N GLY A 189 6.86 11.89 -5.93
CA GLY A 189 6.44 12.15 -4.55
C GLY A 189 7.38 11.49 -3.54
N VAL A 190 7.36 11.99 -2.30
CA VAL A 190 8.14 11.45 -1.17
C VAL A 190 7.89 9.94 -0.98
N PHE A 191 6.68 9.46 -1.29
CA PHE A 191 6.28 8.04 -1.23
C PHE A 191 6.36 7.30 -2.58
N SER A 192 7.04 7.89 -3.59
CA SER A 192 7.35 7.22 -4.86
C SER A 192 8.27 6.02 -4.71
N ILE A 193 8.94 5.92 -3.56
CA ILE A 193 9.66 4.76 -3.10
C ILE A 193 9.17 4.50 -1.69
N GLN A 194 8.62 3.32 -1.47
CA GLN A 194 8.09 2.91 -0.17
C GLN A 194 8.27 1.41 -0.03
N GLY A 195 8.45 0.94 1.20
CA GLY A 195 8.65 -0.47 1.50
C GLY A 195 9.47 -0.66 2.77
N PRO A 196 9.43 -1.86 3.36
CA PRO A 196 10.04 -2.08 4.66
C PRO A 196 11.58 -2.15 4.62
N ASP A 197 12.16 -2.20 3.42
CA ASP A 197 13.62 -2.12 3.19
C ASP A 197 14.03 -0.75 2.60
N VAL A 198 13.09 0.18 2.48
CA VAL A 198 13.35 1.52 1.95
C VAL A 198 13.62 2.46 3.14
N PRO A 199 14.82 3.04 3.28
CA PRO A 199 15.07 4.03 4.31
C PRO A 199 14.14 5.24 4.10
N PRO A 200 13.75 5.96 5.18
CA PRO A 200 12.96 7.18 5.05
C PRO A 200 13.57 8.09 3.97
N PRO A 201 12.75 8.67 3.09
CA PRO A 201 13.25 9.68 2.16
C PRO A 201 13.92 10.80 2.96
N ASP A 202 15.14 11.20 2.57
CA ASP A 202 15.86 12.30 3.22
C ASP A 202 14.94 13.53 3.28
N SER A 203 14.68 14.04 4.48
CA SER A 203 14.02 15.32 4.69
C SER A 203 14.85 16.41 4.01
N ARG A 204 14.32 17.01 2.95
CA ARG A 204 14.85 18.24 2.35
C ARG A 204 13.81 19.35 2.42
#